data_AF-A0A661V2V7-F1
#
_entry.id   AF-A0A661V2V7-F1
#
_cell.length_a   1.000
_cell.length_b   1.000
_cell.length_c   1.000
_cell.angle_alpha   90.00
_cell.angle_beta   90.00
_cell.angle_gamma   90.00
#
_symmetry.space_group_name_H-M   'P 1'
#
loop_
_entity.id
_entity.type
_entity.pdbx_description
1 polymer ?
#
loop_
_entity_poly.entity_id
_entity_poly.type
_entity_poly.pdbx_seq_one_letter_code
_entity_poly.pdbx_strand_id
1 'polypeptide(L)'
;MNTNLEYIRAFCGERDESDPLLSDDELKALLSSHVHHVVRPLLARRLAENNVDYKELEAGLLQIRLKPLANTGGEYYSGIGNWLDDAYAIEIDGAGYDPSPEDIVDTYSGRVVFATPPAEEAVVTVQTYLVDLRTVLVELLGLVRAARARLALRTNLSGMSVDLTKVCERLQAEIDQLSSGYRMPLSPNQDYPH
;
A
#
# COMPACT_ATOMS: atom_id res chain seq x y z
N MET A 1 -6.50 1.31 -11.04
CA MET A 1 -6.41 1.34 -9.58
C MET A 1 -4.95 1.16 -9.22
N ASN A 2 -4.47 1.72 -8.11
CA ASN A 2 -3.13 1.45 -7.60
C ASN A 2 -3.30 0.89 -6.19
N THR A 3 -3.20 -0.43 -6.07
CA THR A 3 -3.29 -1.17 -4.80
C THR A 3 -1.90 -1.42 -4.24
N ASN A 4 -1.80 -1.75 -2.95
CA ASN A 4 -0.52 -2.19 -2.38
C ASN A 4 0.00 -3.44 -3.10
N LEU A 5 -0.91 -4.32 -3.53
CA LEU A 5 -0.58 -5.50 -4.30
C LEU A 5 -0.01 -5.17 -5.68
N GLU A 6 -0.61 -4.24 -6.42
CA GLU A 6 -0.08 -3.79 -7.73
C GLU A 6 1.27 -3.11 -7.60
N TYR A 7 1.47 -2.31 -6.55
CA TYR A 7 2.79 -1.75 -6.22
C TYR A 7 3.79 -2.89 -5.99
N ILE A 8 3.53 -3.82 -5.07
CA ILE A 8 4.45 -4.93 -4.79
C ILE A 8 4.73 -5.75 -6.05
N ARG A 9 3.73 -6.02 -6.88
CA ARG A 9 3.92 -6.72 -8.16
C ARG A 9 4.82 -5.95 -9.11
N ALA A 10 4.61 -4.66 -9.30
CA ALA A 10 5.47 -3.84 -10.16
C ALA A 10 6.92 -3.83 -9.67
N PHE A 11 7.14 -3.91 -8.35
CA PHE A 11 8.46 -4.05 -7.76
C PHE A 11 9.06 -5.46 -7.95
N CYS A 12 8.24 -6.50 -7.83
CA CYS A 12 8.68 -7.89 -7.93
C CYS A 12 8.80 -8.43 -9.37
N GLY A 13 8.05 -7.87 -10.32
CA GLY A 13 8.02 -8.27 -11.72
C GLY A 13 8.19 -7.04 -12.61
N GLU A 14 9.35 -6.92 -13.27
CA GLU A 14 9.42 -6.08 -14.45
C GLU A 14 8.37 -6.60 -15.44
N ARG A 15 7.53 -5.68 -15.93
CA ARG A 15 6.22 -5.83 -16.61
C ARG A 15 6.08 -6.87 -17.73
N ASP A 16 7.09 -7.67 -18.03
CA ASP A 16 7.16 -8.61 -19.16
C ASP A 16 7.87 -9.95 -18.84
N GLU A 17 8.29 -10.23 -17.60
CA GLU A 17 8.84 -11.54 -17.20
C GLU A 17 7.74 -12.46 -16.67
N SER A 18 7.56 -13.60 -17.33
CA SER A 18 6.28 -14.29 -17.50
C SER A 18 5.69 -15.03 -16.30
N ASP A 19 6.30 -15.02 -15.12
CA ASP A 19 5.72 -15.64 -13.92
C ASP A 19 6.14 -14.90 -12.65
N PRO A 20 5.19 -14.37 -11.85
CA PRO A 20 5.51 -13.72 -10.59
C PRO A 20 6.04 -14.73 -9.56
N LEU A 21 7.03 -14.32 -8.77
CA LEU A 21 7.65 -15.13 -7.71
C LEU A 21 6.66 -15.60 -6.63
N LEU A 22 5.55 -14.88 -6.46
CA LEU A 22 4.47 -15.17 -5.54
C LEU A 22 3.13 -14.97 -6.26
N SER A 23 2.17 -15.83 -5.94
CA SER A 23 0.78 -15.67 -6.34
C SER A 23 0.10 -14.53 -5.58
N ASP A 24 -1.07 -14.12 -6.07
CA ASP A 24 -1.88 -13.07 -5.44
C ASP A 24 -2.29 -13.42 -4.02
N ASP A 25 -2.68 -14.67 -3.81
CA ASP A 25 -3.08 -15.16 -2.49
C ASP A 25 -1.90 -15.11 -1.50
N GLU A 26 -0.68 -15.42 -1.96
CA GLU A 26 0.52 -15.31 -1.15
C GLU A 26 0.88 -13.86 -0.82
N LEU A 27 0.77 -12.95 -1.79
CA LEU A 27 0.99 -11.52 -1.57
C LEU A 27 -0.06 -10.93 -0.62
N LYS A 28 -1.34 -11.30 -0.77
CA LYS A 28 -2.43 -10.87 0.12
C LYS A 28 -2.24 -11.41 1.55
N ALA A 29 -1.88 -12.69 1.68
CA ALA A 29 -1.59 -13.28 2.98
C ALA A 29 -0.42 -12.56 3.66
N LEU A 30 0.62 -12.24 2.90
CA LEU A 30 1.76 -11.48 3.42
C LEU A 30 1.36 -10.09 3.89
N LEU A 31 0.66 -9.31 3.06
CA LEU A 31 0.15 -7.98 3.40
C LEU A 31 -0.70 -8.03 4.70
N SER A 32 -1.58 -9.02 4.80
CA SER A 32 -2.50 -9.18 5.95
C SER A 32 -1.77 -9.51 7.25
N SER A 33 -0.61 -10.17 7.19
CA SER A 33 0.20 -10.51 8.37
C SER A 33 0.95 -9.32 8.96
N HIS A 34 1.13 -8.25 8.16
CA HIS A 34 1.92 -7.06 8.52
C HIS A 34 1.07 -5.84 8.80
N VAL A 35 -0.09 -6.08 9.38
CA VAL A 35 -1.05 -5.04 9.75
C VAL A 35 -0.69 -4.40 11.09
N HIS A 36 -0.85 -3.08 11.18
CA HIS A 36 -0.80 -2.36 12.44
C HIS A 36 -2.08 -2.59 13.25
N HIS A 37 -2.02 -3.51 14.21
CA HIS A 37 -3.09 -3.76 15.18
C HIS A 37 -3.06 -2.84 16.41
N VAL A 38 -2.03 -2.00 16.54
CA VAL A 38 -1.89 -1.00 17.61
C VAL A 38 -1.14 0.19 17.04
N VAL A 39 -1.58 1.41 17.35
CA VAL A 39 -0.89 2.63 16.96
C VAL A 39 0.43 2.77 17.74
N ARG A 40 1.54 2.41 17.10
CA ARG A 40 2.89 2.55 17.68
C ARG A 40 3.33 4.02 17.68
N PRO A 41 4.27 4.43 18.55
CA PRO A 41 4.73 5.83 18.64
C PRO A 41 5.19 6.45 17.31
N LEU A 42 5.84 5.65 16.45
CA LEU A 42 6.28 6.09 15.14
C LEU A 42 5.09 6.41 14.21
N LEU A 43 4.06 5.55 14.21
CA LEU A 43 2.85 5.76 13.43
C LEU A 43 2.05 6.95 13.97
N ALA A 44 1.88 7.06 15.30
CA ALA A 44 1.22 8.19 15.94
C ALA A 44 1.86 9.53 15.53
N ARG A 45 3.19 9.59 15.56
CA ARG A 45 3.94 10.78 15.11
C ARG A 45 3.67 11.11 13.64
N ARG A 46 3.65 10.11 12.76
CA ARG A 46 3.35 10.30 11.34
C ARG A 46 1.94 10.83 11.10
N LEU A 47 0.95 10.26 11.79
CA LEU A 47 -0.45 10.70 11.70
C LEU A 47 -0.55 12.18 12.14
N ALA A 48 0.14 12.56 13.21
CA ALA A 48 0.21 13.95 13.67
C ALA A 48 0.92 14.88 12.66
N GLU A 49 2.07 14.48 12.11
CA GLU A 49 2.84 15.27 11.13
C GLU A 49 2.04 15.56 9.85
N ASN A 50 1.15 14.65 9.44
CA ASN A 50 0.28 14.82 8.26
C ASN A 50 -1.10 15.42 8.62
N ASN A 51 -1.30 15.83 9.87
CA ASN A 51 -2.57 16.33 10.39
C ASN A 51 -3.74 15.37 10.10
N VAL A 52 -3.52 14.06 10.16
CA VAL A 52 -4.57 13.06 9.93
C VAL A 52 -5.59 13.16 11.07
N ASP A 53 -6.86 13.34 10.72
CA ASP A 53 -7.97 13.33 11.67
C ASP A 53 -8.48 11.88 11.77
N TYR A 54 -8.20 11.22 12.90
CA TYR A 54 -8.53 9.82 13.08
C TYR A 54 -8.95 9.47 14.50
N LYS A 55 -9.67 8.36 14.61
CA LYS A 55 -10.03 7.69 15.85
C LYS A 55 -9.64 6.22 15.76
N GLU A 56 -8.99 5.71 16.80
CA GLU A 56 -8.75 4.27 16.94
C GLU A 56 -10.01 3.59 17.49
N LEU A 57 -10.43 2.52 16.81
CA LEU A 57 -11.50 1.62 17.19
C LEU A 57 -10.89 0.34 17.80
N GLU A 58 -11.67 -0.74 17.91
CA GLU A 58 -11.18 -2.00 18.47
C GLU A 58 -10.11 -2.66 17.56
N ALA A 59 -9.17 -3.36 18.19
CA ALA A 59 -8.14 -4.17 17.52
C ALA A 59 -7.23 -3.42 16.51
N GLY A 60 -7.07 -2.10 16.67
CA GLY A 60 -6.20 -1.27 15.83
C GLY A 60 -6.84 -0.80 14.52
N LEU A 61 -8.15 -1.02 14.36
CA LEU A 61 -8.91 -0.44 13.24
C LEU A 61 -8.93 1.08 13.39
N LEU A 62 -8.61 1.81 12.32
CA LEU A 62 -8.63 3.27 12.30
C LEU A 62 -9.85 3.77 11.54
N GLN A 63 -10.62 4.66 12.15
CA GLN A 63 -11.58 5.50 11.45
C GLN A 63 -10.91 6.84 11.14
N ILE A 64 -10.70 7.13 9.85
CA ILE A 64 -9.97 8.31 9.38
C ILE A 64 -10.95 9.20 8.61
N ARG A 65 -10.98 10.48 8.95
CA ARG A 65 -11.75 11.48 8.20
C ARG A 65 -10.97 11.91 6.98
N LEU A 66 -11.58 11.77 5.80
CA LEU A 66 -10.99 12.21 4.55
C LEU A 66 -11.21 13.70 4.36
N LYS A 67 -10.21 14.37 3.77
CA LYS A 67 -10.25 15.79 3.45
C LYS A 67 -10.46 15.95 1.95
N PRO A 68 -11.37 16.84 1.51
CA PRO A 68 -11.51 17.14 0.08
C PRO A 68 -10.21 17.75 -0.44
N LEU A 69 -9.78 17.32 -1.62
CA LEU A 69 -8.65 17.93 -2.31
C LEU A 69 -9.15 19.22 -3.01
N ALA A 70 -8.46 20.33 -2.76
CA ALA A 70 -8.86 21.61 -3.34
C ALA A 70 -8.82 21.55 -4.88
N ASN A 71 -9.87 22.05 -5.52
CA ASN A 71 -10.04 22.20 -6.98
C ASN A 71 -10.36 20.93 -7.78
N THR A 72 -10.61 19.79 -7.14
CA THR A 72 -11.13 18.59 -7.80
C THR A 72 -12.48 18.22 -7.18
N GLY A 73 -13.54 18.26 -7.99
CA GLY A 73 -14.87 17.85 -7.53
C GLY A 73 -14.88 16.34 -7.30
N GLY A 74 -15.00 15.90 -6.04
CA GLY A 74 -15.13 14.49 -5.69
C GLY A 74 -13.86 13.76 -5.26
N GLU A 75 -12.70 14.42 -5.16
CA GLU A 75 -11.46 13.77 -4.68
C GLU A 75 -11.21 14.04 -3.20
N TYR A 76 -10.88 12.98 -2.47
CA TYR A 76 -10.73 12.96 -1.02
C TYR A 76 -9.44 12.25 -0.64
N TYR A 77 -8.75 12.80 0.35
CA TYR A 77 -7.45 12.32 0.81
C TYR A 77 -7.40 12.19 2.33
N SER A 78 -6.85 11.07 2.81
CA SER A 78 -6.72 10.80 4.25
C SER A 78 -5.52 11.45 4.91
N GLY A 79 -4.49 11.83 4.16
CA GLY A 79 -3.19 12.17 4.74
C GLY A 79 -2.27 10.97 4.98
N ILE A 80 -2.76 9.73 4.79
CA ILE A 80 -1.96 8.52 4.98
C ILE A 80 -2.45 7.36 4.09
N GLY A 81 -1.52 6.77 3.34
CA GLY A 81 -1.79 5.61 2.50
C GLY A 81 -1.62 4.26 3.21
N ASN A 82 -1.39 3.22 2.41
CA ASN A 82 -1.16 1.83 2.83
C ASN A 82 -2.35 1.19 3.55
N TRP A 83 -3.56 1.49 3.12
CA TRP A 83 -4.78 0.86 3.64
C TRP A 83 -4.80 -0.62 3.25
N LEU A 84 -5.29 -1.49 4.11
CA LEU A 84 -5.42 -2.90 3.77
C LEU A 84 -6.47 -3.08 2.65
N ASP A 85 -6.01 -3.59 1.50
CA ASP A 85 -6.74 -3.57 0.22
C ASP A 85 -8.17 -4.14 0.30
N ASP A 86 -8.38 -5.24 1.01
CA ASP A 86 -9.68 -5.91 1.11
C ASP A 86 -10.38 -5.69 2.46
N ALA A 87 -9.87 -4.78 3.28
CA ALA A 87 -10.37 -4.52 4.64
C ALA A 87 -10.49 -3.02 4.90
N TYR A 88 -11.27 -2.36 4.06
CA TYR A 88 -11.72 -0.99 4.28
C TYR A 88 -13.24 -0.86 4.09
N ALA A 89 -13.81 0.13 4.77
CA ALA A 89 -15.20 0.55 4.57
C ALA A 89 -15.25 2.07 4.45
N ILE A 90 -15.97 2.58 3.47
CA ILE A 90 -16.19 4.03 3.30
C ILE A 90 -17.56 4.36 3.90
N GLU A 91 -17.62 5.47 4.63
CA GLU A 91 -18.86 6.00 5.18
C GLU A 91 -19.02 7.46 4.74
N ILE A 92 -20.25 7.83 4.38
CA ILE A 92 -20.64 9.21 4.06
C ILE A 92 -21.74 9.58 5.05
N ASP A 93 -21.50 10.62 5.86
CA ASP A 93 -22.41 11.07 6.93
C ASP A 93 -22.80 9.94 7.91
N GLY A 94 -21.87 9.01 8.15
CA GLY A 94 -22.06 7.87 9.04
C GLY A 94 -22.88 6.72 8.46
N ALA A 95 -23.28 6.80 7.19
CA ALA A 95 -23.88 5.68 6.45
C ALA A 95 -22.82 4.97 5.61
N GLY A 96 -22.83 3.63 5.63
CA GLY A 96 -21.96 2.82 4.78
C GLY A 96 -22.19 3.13 3.31
N TYR A 97 -21.10 3.28 2.58
CA TYR A 97 -21.08 3.57 1.15
C TYR A 97 -20.35 2.47 0.41
N ASP A 98 -21.05 1.83 -0.53
CA ASP A 98 -20.47 0.86 -1.45
C ASP A 98 -19.95 1.61 -2.70
N PRO A 99 -18.64 1.58 -2.98
CA PRO A 99 -18.07 2.24 -4.15
C PRO A 99 -18.65 1.70 -5.45
N SER A 100 -19.05 2.62 -6.33
CA SER A 100 -19.45 2.30 -7.69
C SER A 100 -18.24 1.92 -8.55
N PRO A 101 -18.43 1.23 -9.68
CA PRO A 101 -17.34 0.87 -10.59
C PRO A 101 -16.59 2.07 -11.19
N GLU A 102 -17.19 3.26 -11.18
CA GLU A 102 -16.60 4.49 -11.69
C GLU A 102 -15.79 5.24 -10.61
N ASP A 103 -15.98 4.88 -9.34
CA ASP A 103 -15.19 5.44 -8.24
C ASP A 103 -13.78 4.83 -8.24
N ILE A 104 -12.81 5.63 -7.79
CA ILE A 104 -11.42 5.18 -7.67
C ILE A 104 -11.05 5.18 -6.19
N VAL A 105 -10.81 3.99 -5.65
CA VAL A 105 -10.21 3.83 -4.31
C VAL A 105 -8.76 3.42 -4.49
N ASP A 106 -7.86 4.32 -4.11
CA ASP A 106 -6.41 4.12 -4.14
C ASP A 106 -5.94 3.92 -2.70
N THR A 107 -6.00 2.65 -2.26
CA THR A 107 -5.64 2.20 -0.91
C THR A 107 -4.17 2.45 -0.59
N TYR A 108 -3.32 2.38 -1.62
CA TYR A 108 -1.90 2.62 -1.49
C TYR A 108 -1.59 4.08 -1.14
N SER A 109 -2.15 5.05 -1.86
CA SER A 109 -1.94 6.47 -1.55
C SER A 109 -2.86 6.98 -0.45
N GLY A 110 -4.00 6.32 -0.21
CA GLY A 110 -5.00 6.72 0.77
C GLY A 110 -5.96 7.77 0.23
N ARG A 111 -6.37 7.60 -1.02
CA ARG A 111 -7.22 8.53 -1.79
C ARG A 111 -8.48 7.84 -2.29
N VAL A 112 -9.57 8.60 -2.31
CA VAL A 112 -10.84 8.22 -2.92
C VAL A 112 -11.25 9.29 -3.94
N VAL A 113 -11.68 8.89 -5.13
CA VAL A 113 -12.28 9.76 -6.13
C VAL A 113 -13.69 9.27 -6.41
N PHE A 114 -14.68 10.08 -6.09
CA PHE A 114 -16.08 9.78 -6.37
C PHE A 114 -16.45 10.29 -7.76
N ALA A 115 -17.01 9.41 -8.58
CA ALA A 115 -17.58 9.77 -9.89
C ALA A 115 -18.78 10.71 -9.72
N THR A 116 -19.60 10.46 -8.69
CA THR A 116 -20.63 11.39 -8.22
C THR A 116 -20.22 11.93 -6.85
N PRO A 117 -19.72 13.18 -6.76
CA PRO A 117 -19.27 13.75 -5.50
C PRO A 117 -20.38 13.76 -4.44
N PRO A 118 -20.06 13.45 -3.18
CA PRO A 118 -21.00 13.68 -2.08
C PRO A 118 -21.26 15.17 -1.89
N ALA A 119 -22.27 15.51 -1.09
CA ALA A 119 -22.62 16.91 -0.80
C ALA A 119 -21.42 17.67 -0.22
N GLU A 120 -21.35 18.98 -0.46
CA GLU A 120 -20.20 19.82 -0.12
C GLU A 120 -19.83 19.81 1.38
N GLU A 121 -20.83 19.59 2.24
CA GLU A 121 -20.66 19.52 3.70
C GLU A 121 -20.58 18.08 4.24
N ALA A 122 -20.66 17.07 3.37
CA ALA A 122 -20.69 15.68 3.78
C ALA A 122 -19.39 15.27 4.48
N VAL A 123 -19.53 14.51 5.55
CA VAL A 123 -18.39 13.93 6.27
C VAL A 123 -18.07 12.58 5.66
N VAL A 124 -16.94 12.49 4.97
CA VAL A 124 -16.44 11.23 4.40
C VAL A 124 -15.40 10.64 5.36
N THR A 125 -15.62 9.40 5.79
CA THR A 125 -14.67 8.64 6.61
C THR A 125 -14.33 7.31 5.96
N VAL A 126 -13.12 6.82 6.23
CA VAL A 126 -12.71 5.45 5.91
C VAL A 126 -12.38 4.71 7.20
N GLN A 127 -12.89 3.50 7.35
CA GLN A 127 -12.44 2.57 8.38
C GLN A 127 -11.47 1.60 7.73
N THR A 128 -10.23 1.52 8.20
CA THR A 128 -9.23 0.62 7.62
C THR A 128 -8.10 0.28 8.60
N TYR A 129 -7.40 -0.80 8.29
CA TYR A 129 -6.11 -1.10 8.89
C TYR A 129 -4.98 -0.58 8.02
N LEU A 130 -3.85 -0.22 8.65
CA LEU A 130 -2.66 0.20 7.92
C LEU A 130 -1.66 -0.95 7.82
N VAL A 131 -1.07 -1.12 6.63
CA VAL A 131 -0.03 -2.12 6.37
C VAL A 131 1.35 -1.51 6.56
N ASP A 132 2.23 -2.22 7.28
CA ASP A 132 3.65 -1.91 7.38
C ASP A 132 4.38 -2.39 6.12
N LEU A 133 4.26 -1.61 5.03
CA LEU A 133 4.90 -1.94 3.75
C LEU A 133 6.40 -2.19 3.87
N ARG A 134 7.09 -1.50 4.79
CA ARG A 134 8.52 -1.74 5.00
C ARG A 134 8.74 -3.17 5.49
N THR A 135 8.00 -3.61 6.49
CA THR A 135 8.13 -4.97 7.03
C THR A 135 7.74 -6.01 5.98
N VAL A 136 6.72 -5.75 5.17
CA VAL A 136 6.37 -6.59 3.99
C VAL A 136 7.54 -6.71 3.02
N LEU A 137 8.16 -5.60 2.63
CA LEU A 137 9.31 -5.60 1.70
C LEU A 137 10.53 -6.31 2.29
N VAL A 138 10.79 -6.17 3.61
CA VAL A 138 11.86 -6.91 4.30
C VAL A 138 11.61 -8.42 4.22
N GLU A 139 10.38 -8.86 4.45
CA GLU A 139 10.03 -10.28 4.35
C GLU A 139 10.13 -10.79 2.91
N LEU A 140 9.65 -10.02 1.93
CA LEU A 140 9.82 -10.32 0.50
C LEU A 140 11.30 -10.46 0.13
N LEU A 141 12.16 -9.54 0.57
CA LEU A 141 13.60 -9.63 0.33
C LEU A 141 14.18 -10.93 0.92
N GLY A 142 13.72 -11.34 2.11
CA GLY A 142 14.07 -12.62 2.72
C GLY A 142 13.66 -13.82 1.85
N LEU A 143 12.42 -13.82 1.35
CA LEU A 143 11.89 -14.86 0.48
C LEU A 143 12.66 -14.93 -0.85
N VAL A 144 12.94 -13.79 -1.49
CA VAL A 144 13.71 -13.71 -2.74
C VAL A 144 15.14 -14.22 -2.54
N ARG A 145 15.81 -13.85 -1.45
CA ARG A 145 17.15 -14.36 -1.12
C ARG A 145 17.15 -15.86 -0.88
N ALA A 146 16.14 -16.39 -0.19
CA ALA A 146 15.99 -17.83 0.03
C ALA A 146 15.71 -18.58 -1.28
N ALA A 147 14.85 -18.02 -2.15
CA ALA A 147 14.58 -18.56 -3.48
C ALA A 147 15.83 -18.57 -4.36
N ARG A 148 16.63 -17.48 -4.36
CA ARG A 148 17.93 -17.40 -5.02
C ARG A 148 18.87 -18.50 -4.54
N ALA A 149 18.96 -18.74 -3.23
CA ALA A 149 19.81 -19.80 -2.68
C ALA A 149 19.36 -21.20 -3.14
N ARG A 150 18.05 -21.47 -3.16
CA ARG A 150 17.48 -22.74 -3.64
C ARG A 150 17.67 -22.93 -5.14
N LEU A 151 17.49 -21.86 -5.93
CA LEU A 151 17.72 -21.86 -7.36
C LEU A 151 19.20 -22.09 -7.65
N ALA A 152 20.13 -21.37 -7.01
CA ALA A 152 21.58 -21.56 -7.17
C ALA A 152 22.03 -23.01 -6.92
N LEU A 153 21.43 -23.70 -5.93
CA LEU A 153 21.69 -25.12 -5.67
C LEU A 153 21.14 -26.03 -6.78
N ARG A 154 19.97 -25.73 -7.32
CA ARG A 154 19.34 -26.50 -8.42
C ARG A 154 19.96 -26.21 -9.79
N THR A 155 20.37 -24.98 -10.06
CA THR A 155 20.95 -24.54 -11.31
C THR A 155 22.36 -25.07 -11.54
N ASN A 156 23.15 -25.22 -10.47
CA ASN A 156 24.41 -25.97 -10.52
C ASN A 156 24.20 -27.44 -10.95
N LEU A 157 23.00 -27.99 -10.80
CA LEU A 157 22.63 -29.34 -11.23
C LEU A 157 21.95 -29.38 -12.61
N SER A 158 21.47 -28.25 -13.16
CA SER A 158 20.66 -28.20 -14.39
C SER A 158 21.13 -27.22 -15.48
N GLY A 159 22.13 -26.37 -15.23
CA GLY A 159 22.74 -25.49 -16.24
C GLY A 159 21.96 -24.23 -16.62
N MET A 160 20.81 -23.93 -15.99
CA MET A 160 20.08 -22.67 -16.18
C MET A 160 20.51 -21.63 -15.13
N SER A 161 20.41 -20.32 -15.38
CA SER A 161 20.72 -19.29 -14.36
C SER A 161 19.56 -18.31 -14.26
N VAL A 162 19.04 -18.12 -13.05
CA VAL A 162 18.05 -17.07 -12.74
C VAL A 162 18.76 -16.05 -11.86
N ASP A 163 18.93 -14.83 -12.36
CA ASP A 163 19.59 -13.75 -11.64
C ASP A 163 18.57 -12.83 -10.96
N LEU A 164 18.46 -12.96 -9.63
CA LEU A 164 17.57 -12.13 -8.80
C LEU A 164 18.31 -10.95 -8.14
N THR A 165 19.53 -10.63 -8.57
CA THR A 165 20.37 -9.60 -7.93
C THR A 165 19.72 -8.21 -8.04
N LYS A 166 19.24 -7.82 -9.23
CA LYS A 166 18.57 -6.54 -9.45
C LYS A 166 17.30 -6.38 -8.59
N VAL A 167 16.52 -7.45 -8.45
CA VAL A 167 15.31 -7.46 -7.59
C VAL A 167 15.70 -7.24 -6.13
N CYS A 168 16.76 -7.90 -5.65
CA CYS A 168 17.26 -7.72 -4.28
C CYS A 168 17.77 -6.29 -4.02
N GLU A 169 18.52 -5.71 -4.96
CA GLU A 169 19.05 -4.35 -4.84
C GLU A 169 17.94 -3.30 -4.80
N ARG A 170 16.91 -3.46 -5.65
CA ARG A 170 15.74 -2.57 -5.65
C ARG A 170 14.92 -2.68 -4.37
N LEU A 171 14.61 -3.89 -3.92
CA LEU A 171 13.91 -4.10 -2.64
C LEU A 171 14.68 -3.47 -1.47
N GLN A 172 16.01 -3.62 -1.45
CA GLN A 172 16.84 -3.00 -0.42
C GLN A 172 16.81 -1.47 -0.48
N ALA A 173 16.91 -0.88 -1.67
CA ALA A 173 16.81 0.56 -1.86
C ALA A 173 15.46 1.11 -1.36
N GLU A 174 14.36 0.41 -1.63
CA GLU A 174 13.02 0.82 -1.18
C GLU A 174 12.88 0.71 0.35
N ILE A 175 13.40 -0.36 0.95
CA ILE A 175 13.44 -0.52 2.41
C ILE A 175 14.23 0.63 3.04
N ASP A 176 15.35 1.04 2.45
CA ASP A 176 16.20 2.12 2.96
C ASP A 176 15.51 3.49 2.83
N GLN A 177 14.77 3.73 1.74
CA GLN A 177 13.93 4.91 1.58
C GLN A 177 12.85 4.98 2.66
N LEU A 178 12.07 3.92 2.85
CA LEU A 178 11.05 3.83 3.89
C LEU A 178 11.63 3.93 5.32
N SER A 179 12.90 3.57 5.51
CA SER A 179 13.60 3.63 6.81
C SER A 179 14.19 5.01 7.14
N SER A 180 14.61 5.78 6.13
CA SER A 180 15.22 7.11 6.30
C SER A 180 14.19 8.23 6.39
N GLY A 181 12.96 7.97 5.95
CA GLY A 181 11.78 8.74 6.31
C GLY A 181 10.54 8.07 5.74
N TYR A 182 9.52 7.86 6.57
CA TYR A 182 8.16 7.55 6.09
C TYR A 182 7.50 8.72 5.34
N ARG A 183 8.29 9.67 4.82
CA ARG A 183 7.86 10.62 3.82
C ARG A 183 7.92 9.86 2.49
N MET A 184 6.79 9.34 2.04
CA MET A 184 6.56 9.37 0.61
C MET A 184 6.17 10.82 0.29
N PRO A 185 7.07 11.65 -0.27
CA PRO A 185 6.62 12.87 -0.89
C PRO A 185 5.73 12.44 -2.05
N LEU A 186 4.41 12.52 -1.89
CA LEU A 186 3.50 12.45 -3.02
C LEU A 186 3.83 13.63 -3.93
N SER A 187 4.58 13.36 -5.00
CA SER A 187 4.71 14.23 -6.16
C SER A 187 3.94 13.56 -7.30
N PRO A 188 2.65 13.89 -7.52
CA PRO A 188 1.78 13.19 -8.47
C PRO A 188 2.25 13.19 -9.93
N ASN A 189 3.33 13.91 -10.27
CA ASN A 189 3.80 14.14 -11.63
C ASN A 189 5.25 13.71 -11.92
N GLN A 190 5.96 13.02 -11.02
CA GLN A 190 7.41 12.76 -11.23
C GLN A 190 7.89 11.31 -11.14
N ASP A 191 7.09 10.36 -10.64
CA ASP A 191 7.62 9.01 -10.36
C ASP A 191 7.31 7.93 -11.41
N TYR A 192 6.55 8.24 -12.47
CA TYR A 192 6.32 7.30 -13.58
C TYR A 192 6.20 8.04 -14.92
N PRO A 193 7.22 8.00 -15.80
CA PRO A 193 7.03 8.42 -17.18
C PRO A 193 6.08 7.42 -17.86
N HIS A 194 5.11 7.96 -18.61
CA HIS A 194 4.24 7.22 -19.51
C HIS A 194 5.01 6.26 -20.43
#